data_AF-A0A1G8NHK5-F1
#
_entry.id   AF-A0A1G8NHK5-F1
#
_cell.length_a   1.000
_cell.length_b   1.000
_cell.length_c   1.000
_cell.angle_alpha   90.00
_cell.angle_beta   90.00
_cell.angle_gamma   90.00
#
_symmetry.space_group_name_H-M   'P 1'
#
loop_
_entity.id
_entity.type
_entity.pdbx_description
1 polymer ?
#
loop_
_entity_poly.entity_id
_entity_poly.type
_entity_poly.pdbx_seq_one_letter_code
_entity_poly.pdbx_strand_id
1 'polypeptide(L)'
;MGFRKPVSTLGGLNWWNNIKQNEFFIMQEHKVGVPVWPYKYRILMRSNRMEIANSNDMSEINFDWKYLQNNAVPQLEDKIDWLNDEKIKDIVTKIISTKIGKK
;
A
#
# COMPACT_ATOMS: atom_id res chain seq x y z
N MET A 1 -11.98 7.15 -3.80
CA MET A 1 -10.81 7.21 -2.91
C MET A 1 -9.58 7.45 -3.78
N GLY A 2 -8.83 8.54 -3.60
CA GLY A 2 -7.63 8.82 -4.39
C GLY A 2 -6.45 7.94 -3.98
N PHE A 3 -5.50 7.69 -4.88
CA PHE A 3 -4.28 6.92 -4.60
C PHE A 3 -3.53 7.50 -3.39
N ARG A 4 -3.43 6.73 -2.29
CA ARG A 4 -2.72 7.15 -1.07
C ARG A 4 -1.29 6.64 -1.12
N LYS A 5 -0.32 7.54 -0.87
CA LYS A 5 1.10 7.16 -0.75
C LYS A 5 1.27 6.15 0.39
N PRO A 6 2.23 5.20 0.27
CA PRO A 6 2.64 4.33 1.36
C PRO A 6 2.89 5.11 2.66
N VAL A 7 2.41 4.57 3.78
CA VAL A 7 2.64 5.18 5.10
C VAL A 7 4.11 5.02 5.50
N SER A 8 4.80 6.12 5.81
CA SER A 8 6.21 6.09 6.20
C SER A 8 6.41 5.50 7.61
N THR A 9 7.52 4.77 7.77
CA THR A 9 7.84 3.93 8.93
C THR A 9 8.05 4.70 10.24
N LEU A 10 8.62 5.90 10.24
CA LEU A 10 9.02 6.58 11.48
C LEU A 10 7.93 7.45 12.11
N GLY A 11 7.20 8.22 11.30
CA GLY A 11 6.12 9.06 11.79
C GLY A 11 4.84 8.27 12.07
N GLY A 12 4.52 7.29 11.23
CA GLY A 12 3.27 6.54 11.30
C GLY A 12 3.20 5.48 12.40
N LEU A 13 4.33 4.94 12.90
CA LEU A 13 4.30 3.91 13.96
C LEU A 13 4.01 4.49 15.35
N ASN A 14 4.42 5.73 15.61
CA ASN A 14 4.27 6.32 16.94
C ASN A 14 2.83 6.71 17.27
N TRP A 15 2.00 6.94 16.25
CA TRP A 15 0.62 7.43 16.40
C TRP A 15 -0.46 6.37 16.14
N TRP A 16 -0.06 5.14 15.83
CA TRP A 16 -0.97 4.06 15.47
C TRP A 16 -0.67 2.80 16.27
N ASN A 17 -1.71 2.18 16.81
CA ASN A 17 -1.64 0.89 17.48
C ASN A 17 -2.15 -0.20 16.53
N ASN A 18 -1.40 -1.28 16.38
CA ASN A 18 -1.88 -2.46 15.65
C ASN A 18 -2.94 -3.16 16.50
N ILE A 19 -4.15 -3.33 15.97
CA ILE A 19 -5.26 -4.00 16.67
C ILE A 19 -5.60 -5.37 16.07
N LYS A 20 -5.38 -5.56 14.75
CA LYS A 20 -5.51 -6.86 14.07
C LYS A 20 -4.48 -6.97 12.94
N GLN A 21 -4.07 -8.18 12.61
CA GLN A 21 -3.18 -8.44 11.48
C GLN A 21 -3.37 -9.86 10.94
N ASN A 22 -3.13 -10.03 9.64
CA ASN A 22 -2.99 -11.33 8.98
C ASN A 22 -1.80 -11.30 8.02
N GLU A 23 -1.71 -12.24 7.08
CA GLU A 23 -0.62 -12.31 6.09
C GLU A 23 -0.56 -11.08 5.15
N PHE A 24 -1.71 -10.51 4.80
CA PHE A 24 -1.81 -9.47 3.76
C PHE A 24 -2.10 -8.07 4.31
N PHE A 25 -2.73 -7.97 5.47
CA PHE A 25 -3.30 -6.74 5.99
C PHE A 25 -2.96 -6.50 7.46
N ILE A 26 -2.96 -5.22 7.85
CA ILE A 26 -2.86 -4.78 9.25
C ILE A 26 -3.96 -3.75 9.48
N MET A 27 -4.77 -3.97 10.50
CA MET A 27 -5.71 -2.99 11.03
C MET A 27 -5.05 -2.22 12.17
N GLN A 28 -5.16 -0.90 12.12
CA GLN A 28 -4.58 0.01 13.10
C GLN A 28 -5.62 0.98 13.65
N GLU A 29 -5.44 1.36 14.92
CA GLU A 29 -6.18 2.40 15.61
C GLU A 29 -5.27 3.60 15.90
N HIS A 30 -5.73 4.80 15.59
CA HIS A 30 -5.00 6.04 15.88
C HIS A 30 -5.03 6.32 17.38
N LYS A 31 -3.87 6.69 17.95
CA LYS A 31 -3.78 7.15 19.33
C LYS A 31 -4.52 8.48 19.44
N VAL A 32 -5.57 8.52 20.25
CA VAL A 32 -6.40 9.73 20.40
C VAL A 32 -5.54 10.89 20.93
N GLY A 33 -5.60 12.05 20.27
CA GLY A 33 -5.10 13.32 20.82
C GLY A 33 -4.03 14.04 20.00
N VAL A 34 -3.07 13.37 19.37
CA VAL A 34 -2.02 14.05 18.55
C VAL A 34 -1.39 13.06 17.56
N PRO A 35 -1.09 13.45 16.31
CA PRO A 35 -1.63 14.60 15.60
C PRO A 35 -3.14 14.42 15.35
N VAL A 36 -3.84 15.51 15.04
CA VAL A 36 -5.23 15.42 14.58
C VAL A 36 -5.24 14.62 13.27
N TRP A 37 -5.98 13.51 13.27
CA TRP A 37 -6.11 12.64 12.12
C TRP A 37 -7.59 12.47 11.75
N PRO A 38 -7.95 12.44 10.45
CA PRO A 38 -9.35 12.49 10.02
C PRO A 38 -10.18 11.24 10.35
N TYR A 39 -9.52 10.13 10.68
CA TYR A 39 -10.17 8.87 11.02
C TYR A 39 -9.47 8.14 12.15
N LYS A 40 -10.24 7.37 12.92
CA LYS A 40 -9.73 6.60 14.04
C LYS A 40 -9.12 5.26 13.64
N TYR A 41 -9.61 4.60 12.59
CA TYR A 41 -9.18 3.26 12.20
C TYR A 41 -8.75 3.20 10.74
N ARG A 42 -7.79 2.34 10.42
CA ARG A 42 -7.37 2.06 9.04
C ARG A 42 -6.95 0.62 8.82
N ILE A 43 -7.03 0.17 7.57
CA ILE A 43 -6.47 -1.10 7.11
C ILE A 43 -5.38 -0.80 6.08
N LEU A 44 -4.19 -1.35 6.32
CA LEU A 44 -3.01 -1.23 5.45
C LEU A 44 -2.67 -2.57 4.82
N MET A 45 -2.17 -2.56 3.59
CA MET A 45 -1.48 -3.71 3.00
C MET A 45 -0.10 -3.89 3.64
N ARG A 46 0.28 -5.14 3.93
CA ARG A 46 1.58 -5.47 4.54
C ARG A 46 2.74 -5.27 3.59
N SER A 47 2.55 -5.61 2.32
CA SER A 47 3.60 -5.58 1.29
C SER A 47 4.16 -4.18 1.05
N ASN A 48 3.29 -3.17 0.96
CA ASN A 48 3.68 -1.81 0.56
C ASN A 48 3.16 -0.72 1.51
N ARG A 49 2.51 -1.07 2.62
CA ARG A 49 1.95 -0.11 3.60
C ARG A 49 0.94 0.87 3.00
N MET A 50 0.32 0.52 1.88
CA MET A 50 -0.75 1.32 1.28
C MET A 50 -2.03 1.16 2.10
N GLU A 51 -2.69 2.28 2.38
CA GLU A 51 -3.99 2.27 3.03
C GLU A 51 -5.09 1.94 2.02
N ILE A 52 -5.94 0.98 2.37
CA ILE A 52 -7.01 0.46 1.50
C ILE A 52 -8.41 0.67 2.07
N ALA A 53 -8.52 0.92 3.39
CA ALA A 53 -9.78 1.26 4.05
C ALA A 53 -9.51 2.12 5.29
N ASN A 54 -10.47 2.98 5.65
CA ASN A 54 -10.45 3.75 6.88
C ASN A 54 -11.88 4.06 7.36
N SER A 55 -12.04 4.25 8.67
CA SER A 55 -13.32 4.65 9.28
C SER A 55 -13.12 5.26 10.67
N ASN A 56 -14.11 6.00 11.15
CA ASN A 56 -14.23 6.44 12.54
C ASN A 56 -15.02 5.45 13.43
N ASP A 57 -15.75 4.51 12.82
CA ASP A 57 -16.55 3.50 13.51
C ASP A 57 -15.83 2.14 13.48
N MET A 58 -15.76 1.51 14.65
CA MET A 58 -15.20 0.17 14.81
C MET A 58 -16.07 -0.88 14.08
N SER A 59 -17.39 -0.70 14.02
CA SER A 59 -18.29 -1.63 13.34
C SER A 59 -18.02 -1.66 11.83
N GLU A 60 -17.90 -0.48 11.21
CA GLU A 60 -17.63 -0.31 9.79
C GLU A 60 -16.26 -0.88 9.39
N ILE A 61 -15.18 -0.53 10.11
CA ILE A 61 -13.85 -1.05 9.78
C ILE A 61 -13.74 -2.57 9.98
N ASN A 62 -14.56 -3.14 10.88
CA ASN A 62 -14.65 -4.59 11.06
C ASN A 62 -15.41 -5.27 9.91
N PHE A 63 -16.41 -4.61 9.35
CA PHE A 63 -17.07 -5.08 8.14
C PHE A 63 -16.08 -5.12 6.98
N ASP A 64 -15.32 -4.04 6.75
CA ASP A 64 -14.28 -3.98 5.72
C ASP A 64 -13.22 -5.07 5.89
N TRP A 65 -12.78 -5.30 7.14
CA TRP A 65 -11.83 -6.37 7.45
C TRP A 65 -12.36 -7.75 7.05
N LYS A 66 -13.60 -8.07 7.43
CA LYS A 66 -14.24 -9.34 7.05
C LYS A 66 -14.41 -9.46 5.54
N TYR A 67 -14.79 -8.37 4.89
CA TYR A 67 -14.93 -8.32 3.43
C TYR A 67 -13.59 -8.65 2.75
N LEU A 68 -12.50 -8.00 3.19
CA LEU A 68 -11.16 -8.23 2.65
C LEU A 68 -10.66 -9.65 2.93
N GLN A 69 -10.96 -10.24 4.09
CA GLN A 69 -10.58 -11.63 4.38
C GLN A 69 -11.22 -12.64 3.42
N ASN A 70 -12.43 -12.38 2.94
CA ASN A 70 -13.20 -13.31 2.12
C ASN A 70 -13.10 -13.01 0.61
N ASN A 71 -12.76 -11.79 0.23
CA ASN A 71 -12.84 -11.31 -1.17
C ASN A 71 -11.53 -10.75 -1.71
N ALA A 72 -10.50 -10.54 -0.87
CA ALA A 72 -9.20 -10.16 -1.39
C ALA A 72 -8.56 -11.37 -2.07
N VAL A 73 -8.51 -11.34 -3.40
CA VAL A 73 -7.76 -12.33 -4.18
C VAL A 73 -6.27 -11.97 -4.07
N PRO A 74 -5.42 -12.86 -3.55
CA PRO A 74 -3.98 -12.66 -3.60
C PRO A 74 -3.55 -12.53 -5.06
N GLN A 75 -2.97 -11.39 -5.45
CA GLN A 75 -2.37 -11.20 -6.78
C GLN A 75 -1.02 -11.92 -6.88
N LEU A 76 -0.99 -13.23 -6.60
CA LEU A 76 0.22 -14.05 -6.60
C LEU A 76 0.87 -14.16 -7.99
N GLU A 77 0.11 -13.86 -9.04
CA GLU A 77 0.51 -13.98 -10.45
C GLU A 77 0.71 -12.65 -11.16
N ASP A 78 0.49 -11.50 -10.50
CA ASP A 78 0.79 -10.19 -11.09
C ASP A 78 2.31 -9.98 -11.12
N LYS A 79 2.94 -10.56 -12.15
CA LYS A 79 4.25 -10.13 -12.60
C LYS A 79 4.09 -8.67 -12.99
N ILE A 80 4.70 -7.77 -12.22
CA ILE A 80 4.90 -6.38 -12.63
C ILE A 80 5.55 -6.43 -14.00
N ASP A 81 4.79 -6.10 -15.04
CA ASP A 81 5.24 -6.18 -16.43
C ASP A 81 6.01 -4.90 -16.80
N TRP A 82 7.07 -4.62 -16.05
CA TRP A 82 7.97 -3.48 -16.31
C TRP A 82 8.68 -3.61 -17.67
N LEU A 83 8.70 -4.82 -18.23
CA LEU A 83 9.24 -5.11 -19.55
C LEU A 83 8.30 -4.67 -20.68
N ASN A 84 7.00 -4.50 -20.45
CA ASN A 84 6.05 -3.98 -21.43
C ASN A 84 5.72 -2.49 -21.30
N ASP A 85 6.33 -1.79 -20.34
CA ASP A 85 6.28 -0.32 -20.30
C ASP A 85 7.12 0.25 -21.46
N GLU A 86 6.45 0.87 -22.44
CA GLU A 86 7.08 1.49 -23.61
C GLU A 86 8.16 2.51 -23.22
N LYS A 87 8.02 3.19 -22.08
CA LYS A 87 9.03 4.15 -21.60
C LYS A 87 10.31 3.46 -21.13
N ILE A 88 10.19 2.28 -20.53
CA ILE A 88 11.35 1.49 -20.10
C ILE A 88 12.04 0.87 -21.32
N LYS A 89 11.29 0.39 -22.30
CA LYS A 89 11.86 -0.07 -23.59
C LYS A 89 12.69 1.03 -24.26
N ASP A 90 12.19 2.26 -24.28
CA ASP A 90 12.89 3.41 -24.85
C ASP A 90 14.21 3.73 -24.12
N ILE A 91 14.20 3.67 -22.78
CA ILE A 91 15.40 3.89 -21.97
C ILE A 91 16.44 2.80 -22.22
N VAL A 92 16.02 1.53 -22.20
CA VAL A 92 16.91 0.38 -22.44
C VAL A 92 17.51 0.45 -23.84
N THR A 93 16.70 0.78 -24.85
CA THR A 93 17.16 0.90 -26.24
C THR A 93 18.15 2.04 -26.40
N LYS A 94 17.92 3.20 -25.77
CA LYS A 94 18.88 4.32 -25.77
C LYS A 94 20.21 3.98 -25.09
N ILE A 95 20.18 3.24 -23.98
CA ILE A 95 21.41 2.84 -23.28
C ILE A 95 22.23 1.86 -24.13
N ILE A 96 21.56 0.89 -24.77
CA ILE A 96 22.21 -0.10 -25.63
C ILE A 96 22.80 0.57 -26.87
N SER A 97 22.06 1.45 -27.57
CA SER A 97 22.58 2.15 -28.75
C SER A 97 23.76 3.06 -28.43
N THR A 98 23.75 3.70 -27.26
CA THR A 98 24.87 4.55 -26.79
C THR A 98 26.14 3.75 -26.48
N LYS A 99 26.01 2.48 -26.04
CA LYS A 99 27.16 1.59 -25.81
C LYS A 99 27.71 0.98 -27.10
N ILE A 100 26.85 0.70 -28.09
CA ILE A 100 27.26 0.09 -29.36
C ILE A 100 27.89 1.13 -30.31
N GLY A 101 27.45 2.39 -30.28
CA GLY A 101 28.03 3.49 -31.08
C GLY A 101 29.37 4.06 -30.56
N LYS A 102 30.01 3.42 -29.56
CA LYS A 102 31.30 3.81 -28.98
C LYS A 102 32.42 2.79 -29.25
N LYS A 103 32.35 2.08 -30.37
CA LYS A 103 33.46 1.28 -30.91
C LYS A 103 33.81 1.72 -32.32
#